data_AF-A0A060C5D2-F1
#
_entry.id   AF-A0A060C5D2-F1
#
_cell.length_a   1.000
_cell.length_b   1.000
_cell.length_c   1.000
_cell.angle_alpha   90.00
_cell.angle_beta   90.00
_cell.angle_gamma   90.00
#
_symmetry.space_group_name_H-M   'P 1'
#
loop_
_entity.id
_entity.type
_entity.pdbx_description
1 polymer ?
#
loop_
_entity_poly.entity_id
_entity_poly.type
_entity_poly.pdbx_seq_one_letter_code
_entity_poly.pdbx_strand_id
1 'polypeptide(L)'
;WSKPVHVKEAKGWIDPCPFWDDDGKAYLIYAFAGSRTGFGSILSLSEMKPDGTALLDEGRYVFDGNKTGHPTIEGPKLYKRNGYYYIFAPAGGVPRGWQTVLRSKNIYGPYEDKIVLHQGSTDINGPHQGALIELESGEGWFLHFQDRGAYGRITHLQPVAWIDDWPVIGIDRDGDGRGEPVAV
;
A
#
# COMPACT_ATOMS: atom_id res chain seq x y z
N TRP A 1 -18.72 6.76 15.94
CA TRP A 1 -18.60 5.46 15.26
C TRP A 1 -19.88 4.66 15.46
N SER A 2 -20.31 3.92 14.43
CA SER A 2 -21.45 2.99 14.49
C SER A 2 -21.03 1.63 15.11
N LYS A 3 -21.99 0.71 15.27
CA LYS A 3 -21.70 -0.67 15.69
C LYS A 3 -20.87 -1.38 14.60
N PRO A 4 -19.85 -2.18 14.96
CA PRO A 4 -19.09 -2.97 13.98
C PRO A 4 -19.98 -3.90 13.17
N VAL A 5 -19.71 -3.98 11.86
CA VAL A 5 -20.35 -4.91 10.93
C VAL A 5 -19.33 -5.98 10.56
N HIS A 6 -19.74 -7.24 10.62
CA HIS A 6 -18.90 -8.35 10.17
C HIS A 6 -19.01 -8.48 8.65
N VAL A 7 -18.05 -7.90 7.93
CA VAL A 7 -18.06 -7.79 6.46
C VAL A 7 -17.86 -9.14 5.77
N LYS A 8 -16.92 -9.96 6.24
CA LYS A 8 -16.60 -11.30 5.72
C LYS A 8 -15.89 -12.11 6.79
N GLU A 9 -16.34 -13.34 6.99
CA GLU A 9 -15.60 -14.33 7.75
C GLU A 9 -14.45 -14.87 6.89
N ALA A 10 -13.21 -14.69 7.35
CA ALA A 10 -12.03 -15.15 6.64
C ALA A 10 -10.88 -15.46 7.60
N LYS A 11 -10.05 -16.44 7.24
CA LYS A 11 -8.86 -16.82 8.01
C LYS A 11 -7.63 -16.12 7.45
N GLY A 12 -6.94 -15.36 8.29
CA GLY A 12 -5.62 -14.80 8.00
C GLY A 12 -5.59 -13.67 6.99
N TRP A 13 -6.75 -13.13 6.59
CA TRP A 13 -6.82 -11.86 5.86
C TRP A 13 -6.38 -10.74 6.81
N ILE A 14 -5.57 -9.82 6.29
CA ILE A 14 -5.01 -8.70 7.05
C ILE A 14 -5.03 -7.43 6.20
N ASP A 15 -4.84 -6.32 6.90
CA ASP A 15 -4.69 -4.98 6.32
C ASP A 15 -5.76 -4.58 5.30
N PRO A 16 -7.06 -4.78 5.60
CA PRO A 16 -8.12 -4.39 4.68
C PRO A 16 -8.15 -2.88 4.49
N CYS A 17 -8.24 -2.43 3.24
CA CYS A 17 -8.45 -1.02 2.89
C CYS A 17 -9.63 -0.92 1.92
N PRO A 18 -10.73 -0.23 2.30
CA PRO A 18 -11.81 0.02 1.38
C PRO A 18 -11.42 1.12 0.38
N PHE A 19 -12.01 1.06 -0.81
CA PHE A 19 -11.85 2.02 -1.89
C PHE A 19 -13.21 2.24 -2.56
N TRP A 20 -13.54 3.50 -2.83
CA TRP A 20 -14.75 3.90 -3.56
C TRP A 20 -14.32 4.53 -4.87
N ASP A 21 -14.85 4.02 -5.98
CA ASP A 21 -14.54 4.49 -7.32
C ASP A 21 -15.56 5.52 -7.80
N ASP A 22 -15.18 6.29 -8.81
CA ASP A 22 -15.99 7.35 -9.40
C ASP A 22 -17.23 6.80 -10.14
N ASP A 23 -17.23 5.50 -10.48
CA ASP A 23 -18.35 4.82 -11.14
C ASP A 23 -19.44 4.33 -10.15
N GLY A 24 -19.25 4.61 -8.84
CA GLY A 24 -20.17 4.22 -7.78
C GLY A 24 -19.95 2.81 -7.23
N LYS A 25 -18.99 2.06 -7.76
CA LYS A 25 -18.57 0.78 -7.17
C LYS A 25 -17.65 1.01 -5.98
N ALA A 26 -17.61 0.01 -5.11
CA ALA A 26 -16.68 -0.03 -3.99
C ALA A 26 -15.94 -1.36 -3.96
N TYR A 27 -14.74 -1.33 -3.41
CA TYR A 27 -13.83 -2.47 -3.37
C TYR A 27 -13.15 -2.56 -2.02
N LEU A 28 -12.73 -3.76 -1.65
CA LEU A 28 -11.89 -4.01 -0.50
C LEU A 28 -10.60 -4.68 -0.97
N ILE A 29 -9.47 -3.99 -0.82
CA ILE A 29 -8.15 -4.60 -1.03
C ILE A 29 -7.59 -5.11 0.30
N TYR A 30 -6.92 -6.26 0.29
CA TYR A 30 -6.38 -6.89 1.48
C TYR A 30 -5.19 -7.80 1.15
N ALA A 31 -4.45 -8.18 2.19
CA ALA A 31 -3.31 -9.10 2.11
C ALA A 31 -3.54 -10.35 2.97
N PHE A 32 -2.57 -11.28 2.97
CA PHE A 32 -2.65 -12.53 3.72
C PHE A 32 -1.45 -12.70 4.66
N ALA A 33 -1.74 -13.00 5.92
CA ALA A 33 -0.74 -13.42 6.90
C ALA A 33 -0.37 -14.89 6.67
N GLY A 34 0.80 -15.14 6.07
CA GLY A 34 1.28 -16.50 5.77
C GLY A 34 1.36 -17.43 6.98
N SER A 35 1.59 -16.89 8.18
CA SER A 35 1.56 -17.65 9.44
C SER A 35 0.18 -18.25 9.78
N ARG A 36 -0.90 -17.76 9.16
CA ARG A 36 -2.28 -18.19 9.40
C ARG A 36 -2.89 -18.94 8.21
N THR A 37 -2.53 -18.54 6.99
CA THR A 37 -3.06 -19.08 5.73
C THR A 37 -2.15 -20.12 5.08
N GLY A 38 -0.87 -20.21 5.47
CA GLY A 38 0.14 -21.04 4.80
C GLY A 38 0.74 -20.40 3.54
N PHE A 39 0.29 -19.21 3.16
CA PHE A 39 0.80 -18.44 2.02
C PHE A 39 0.71 -16.93 2.29
N GLY A 40 1.62 -16.14 1.74
CA GLY A 40 1.62 -14.68 1.93
C GLY A 40 2.22 -13.96 0.74
N SER A 41 2.47 -12.66 0.90
CA SER A 41 2.98 -11.80 -0.17
C SER A 41 2.04 -11.77 -1.39
N ILE A 42 0.73 -11.83 -1.16
CA ILE A 42 -0.30 -11.75 -2.20
C ILE A 42 -1.28 -10.65 -1.81
N LEU A 43 -1.67 -9.83 -2.78
CA LEU A 43 -2.74 -8.85 -2.62
C LEU A 43 -3.99 -9.34 -3.37
N SER A 44 -5.13 -9.16 -2.73
CA SER A 44 -6.44 -9.53 -3.28
C SER A 44 -7.42 -8.39 -3.21
N LEU A 45 -8.34 -8.39 -4.16
CA LEU A 45 -9.38 -7.38 -4.29
C LEU A 45 -10.74 -8.05 -4.40
N SER A 46 -11.68 -7.60 -3.60
CA SER A 46 -13.09 -7.98 -3.69
C SER A 46 -13.95 -6.78 -4.03
N GLU A 47 -14.98 -6.96 -4.84
CA GLU A 47 -16.07 -5.99 -4.93
C GLU A 47 -16.83 -5.96 -3.58
N MET A 48 -17.21 -4.76 -3.16
CA MET A 48 -17.83 -4.47 -1.87
C MET A 48 -19.11 -3.67 -2.10
N LYS A 49 -20.12 -3.86 -1.25
CA LYS A 49 -21.26 -2.94 -1.23
C LYS A 49 -20.77 -1.51 -1.02
N PRO A 50 -21.37 -0.50 -1.69
CA PRO A 50 -20.99 0.90 -1.49
C PRO A 50 -21.10 1.39 -0.04
N ASP A 51 -21.95 0.76 0.78
CA ASP A 51 -22.08 1.04 2.22
C ASP A 51 -21.02 0.36 3.10
N GLY A 52 -20.13 -0.44 2.51
CA GLY A 52 -19.05 -1.14 3.20
C GLY A 52 -19.47 -2.33 4.05
N THR A 53 -20.72 -2.80 3.94
CA THR A 53 -21.28 -3.78 4.91
C THR A 53 -21.06 -5.24 4.52
N ALA A 54 -20.76 -5.54 3.26
CA ALA A 54 -20.52 -6.90 2.77
C ALA A 54 -19.67 -6.90 1.50
N LEU A 55 -18.98 -8.00 1.25
CA LEU A 55 -18.36 -8.29 -0.05
C LEU A 55 -19.40 -8.89 -1.00
N LEU A 56 -19.21 -8.64 -2.30
CA LEU A 56 -20.08 -9.08 -3.39
C LEU A 56 -19.50 -10.27 -4.16
N ASP A 57 -18.27 -10.67 -3.86
CA ASP A 57 -17.56 -11.79 -4.48
C ASP A 57 -16.65 -12.53 -3.47
N GLU A 58 -15.91 -13.52 -3.97
CA GLU A 58 -14.90 -14.27 -3.18
C GLU A 58 -13.48 -13.67 -3.28
N GLY A 59 -13.33 -12.57 -4.01
CA GLY A 59 -12.07 -11.90 -4.26
C GLY A 59 -11.24 -12.49 -5.39
N ARG A 60 -10.34 -11.65 -5.91
CA ARG A 60 -9.40 -11.99 -6.97
C ARG A 60 -7.98 -11.62 -6.54
N TYR A 61 -7.03 -12.52 -6.80
CA TYR A 61 -5.61 -12.21 -6.62
C TYR A 61 -5.19 -11.21 -7.70
N VAL A 62 -4.75 -10.03 -7.28
CA VAL A 62 -4.38 -8.93 -8.20
C VAL A 62 -2.86 -8.71 -8.27
N PHE A 63 -2.12 -9.19 -7.27
CA PHE A 63 -0.66 -9.13 -7.26
C PHE A 63 -0.04 -10.27 -6.46
N ASP A 64 1.04 -10.86 -6.97
CA ASP A 64 1.81 -11.93 -6.30
C ASP A 64 3.27 -11.50 -6.15
N GLY A 65 3.58 -10.96 -4.97
CA GLY A 65 4.91 -10.47 -4.60
C GLY A 65 5.98 -11.55 -4.62
N ASN A 66 5.62 -12.83 -4.54
CA ASN A 66 6.59 -13.92 -4.61
C ASN A 66 7.19 -14.05 -6.03
N LYS A 67 6.45 -13.63 -7.06
CA LYS A 67 6.88 -13.70 -8.46
C LYS A 67 7.62 -12.46 -8.93
N THR A 68 7.50 -11.36 -8.21
CA THR A 68 8.06 -10.04 -8.56
C THR A 68 9.18 -9.60 -7.60
N GLY A 69 9.58 -10.44 -6.64
CA GLY A 69 10.65 -10.10 -5.70
C GLY A 69 10.22 -9.14 -4.58
N HIS A 70 8.92 -9.13 -4.25
CA HIS A 70 8.34 -8.38 -3.14
C HIS A 70 7.81 -9.34 -2.05
N PRO A 71 8.71 -10.03 -1.31
CA PRO A 71 8.30 -10.87 -0.20
C PRO A 71 7.62 -10.02 0.88
N THR A 72 6.64 -10.58 1.57
CA THR A 72 5.89 -9.88 2.63
C THR A 72 5.23 -8.60 2.10
N ILE A 73 4.78 -8.57 0.83
CA ILE A 73 3.94 -7.48 0.37
C ILE A 73 2.59 -7.54 1.10
N GLU A 74 2.27 -6.47 1.80
CA GLU A 74 1.08 -6.35 2.66
C GLU A 74 0.67 -4.88 2.80
N GLY A 75 -0.22 -4.54 3.73
CA GLY A 75 -0.57 -3.15 4.01
C GLY A 75 -1.19 -2.35 2.87
N PRO A 76 -1.94 -2.95 1.91
CA PRO A 76 -2.33 -2.24 0.70
C PRO A 76 -3.20 -1.01 1.01
N LYS A 77 -3.00 0.04 0.21
CA LYS A 77 -3.87 1.20 0.11
C LYS A 77 -4.15 1.46 -1.36
N LEU A 78 -5.42 1.50 -1.74
CA LEU A 78 -5.85 1.65 -3.12
C LEU A 78 -6.29 3.10 -3.37
N TYR A 79 -5.77 3.70 -4.44
CA TYR A 79 -6.08 5.05 -4.89
C TYR A 79 -6.36 5.05 -6.39
N LYS A 80 -6.99 6.12 -6.88
CA LYS A 80 -7.15 6.39 -8.30
C LYS A 80 -6.64 7.79 -8.62
N ARG A 81 -5.79 7.91 -9.64
CA ARG A 81 -5.19 9.17 -10.05
C ARG A 81 -4.81 9.11 -11.52
N ASN A 82 -5.08 10.17 -12.29
CA ASN A 82 -4.70 10.28 -13.71
C ASN A 82 -5.07 9.06 -14.59
N GLY A 83 -6.23 8.44 -14.32
CA GLY A 83 -6.70 7.26 -15.07
C GLY A 83 -6.01 5.94 -14.71
N TYR A 84 -5.20 5.92 -13.65
CA TYR A 84 -4.59 4.73 -13.09
C TYR A 84 -5.18 4.42 -11.71
N TYR A 85 -5.30 3.13 -11.41
CA TYR A 85 -5.41 2.59 -10.06
C TYR A 85 -4.02 2.36 -9.51
N TYR A 86 -3.77 2.84 -8.28
CA TYR A 86 -2.52 2.65 -7.57
C TYR A 86 -2.73 1.82 -6.32
N ILE A 87 -1.88 0.82 -6.10
CA ILE A 87 -1.81 0.11 -4.82
C ILE A 87 -0.48 0.45 -4.16
N PHE A 88 -0.53 1.17 -3.05
CA PHE A 88 0.63 1.37 -2.19
C PHE A 88 0.67 0.20 -1.20
N ALA A 89 1.69 -0.64 -1.32
CA ALA A 89 1.87 -1.79 -0.45
C ALA A 89 3.37 -1.97 -0.15
N PRO A 90 3.83 -1.79 1.09
CA PRO A 90 5.21 -2.06 1.42
C PRO A 90 5.54 -3.55 1.35
N ALA A 91 6.82 -3.87 1.15
CA ALA A 91 7.35 -5.23 1.08
C ALA A 91 8.71 -5.33 1.78
N GLY A 92 9.22 -6.55 1.95
CA GLY A 92 10.50 -6.85 2.62
C GLY A 92 10.41 -6.94 4.15
N GLY A 93 9.22 -6.70 4.72
CA GLY A 93 8.95 -6.73 6.14
C GLY A 93 9.50 -5.50 6.89
N VAL A 94 9.10 -5.35 8.15
CA VAL A 94 9.33 -4.12 8.92
C VAL A 94 10.81 -3.72 9.09
N PRO A 95 11.78 -4.62 9.35
CA PRO A 95 13.14 -4.17 9.69
C PRO A 95 13.97 -3.67 8.50
N ARG A 96 13.71 -4.19 7.29
CA ARG A 96 14.56 -3.99 6.09
C ARG A 96 13.75 -3.66 4.83
N GLY A 97 12.44 -3.45 4.98
CA GLY A 97 11.52 -3.30 3.88
C GLY A 97 11.64 -1.98 3.14
N TRP A 98 10.70 -1.80 2.22
CA TRP A 98 10.58 -0.65 1.35
C TRP A 98 9.11 -0.44 0.99
N GLN A 99 8.79 0.74 0.45
CA GLN A 99 7.47 1.00 -0.12
C GLN A 99 7.45 0.63 -1.60
N THR A 100 6.63 -0.35 -1.96
CA THR A 100 6.27 -0.62 -3.36
C THR A 100 4.99 0.15 -3.70
N VAL A 101 4.92 0.69 -4.91
CA VAL A 101 3.68 1.17 -5.53
C VAL A 101 3.44 0.34 -6.78
N LEU A 102 2.20 -0.09 -6.93
CA LEU A 102 1.70 -0.80 -8.09
C LEU A 102 0.79 0.14 -8.88
N ARG A 103 0.79 0.11 -10.21
CA ARG A 103 -0.22 0.83 -11.01
C ARG A 103 -0.80 0.02 -12.16
N SER A 104 -2.07 0.26 -12.49
CA SER A 104 -2.73 -0.31 -13.67
C SER A 104 -3.87 0.59 -14.14
N LYS A 105 -4.22 0.53 -15.43
CA LYS A 105 -5.47 1.15 -15.94
C LYS A 105 -6.70 0.30 -15.70
N ASN A 106 -6.52 -0.95 -15.27
CA ASN A 106 -7.59 -1.87 -14.90
C ASN A 106 -7.46 -2.20 -13.42
N ILE A 107 -8.53 -2.04 -12.64
CA ILE A 107 -8.52 -2.28 -11.20
C ILE A 107 -8.10 -3.72 -10.83
N TYR A 108 -8.27 -4.68 -11.74
CA TYR A 108 -7.84 -6.07 -11.56
C TYR A 108 -6.45 -6.38 -12.15
N GLY A 109 -5.74 -5.37 -12.63
CA GLY A 109 -4.43 -5.50 -13.24
C GLY A 109 -4.43 -5.95 -14.71
N PRO A 110 -3.28 -6.42 -15.24
CA PRO A 110 -2.02 -6.59 -14.51
C PRO A 110 -1.46 -5.26 -14.01
N TYR A 111 -0.79 -5.32 -12.86
CA TYR A 111 -0.15 -4.16 -12.25
C TYR A 111 1.35 -4.14 -12.59
N GLU A 112 1.84 -2.98 -13.01
CA GLU A 112 3.27 -2.66 -13.01
C GLU A 112 3.69 -2.30 -11.59
N ASP A 113 4.92 -2.65 -11.17
CA ASP A 113 5.46 -2.36 -9.85
C ASP A 113 6.68 -1.43 -9.89
N LYS A 114 6.84 -0.64 -8.82
CA LYS A 114 8.03 0.19 -8.58
C LYS A 114 8.28 0.31 -7.08
N ILE A 115 9.53 0.18 -6.66
CA ILE A 115 9.97 0.60 -5.32
C ILE A 115 10.09 2.12 -5.34
N VAL A 116 9.43 2.85 -4.44
CA VAL A 116 9.37 4.32 -4.47
C VAL A 116 9.93 4.99 -3.22
N LEU A 117 10.16 4.21 -2.16
CA LEU A 117 10.80 4.64 -0.92
C LEU A 117 11.59 3.46 -0.36
N HIS A 118 12.83 3.70 0.05
CA HIS A 118 13.64 2.72 0.75
C HIS A 118 14.55 3.42 1.77
N GLN A 119 15.13 2.67 2.71
CA GLN A 119 15.98 3.27 3.75
C GLN A 119 17.14 4.09 3.17
N GLY A 120 17.80 3.56 2.14
CA GLY A 120 18.96 4.20 1.53
C GLY A 120 20.05 4.53 2.54
N SER A 121 20.55 5.77 2.49
CA SER A 121 21.58 6.29 3.39
C SER A 121 21.09 6.72 4.78
N THR A 122 19.81 6.53 5.10
CA THR A 122 19.16 7.11 6.28
C THR A 122 19.08 6.14 7.45
N ASP A 123 18.86 6.66 8.66
CA ASP A 123 18.58 5.87 9.86
C ASP A 123 17.08 5.49 10.01
N ILE A 124 16.25 5.79 8.99
CA ILE A 124 14.82 5.48 8.98
C ILE A 124 14.62 4.19 8.19
N ASN A 125 14.83 3.07 8.87
CA ASN A 125 14.77 1.75 8.28
C ASN A 125 13.34 1.27 8.02
N GLY A 126 13.21 0.41 7.01
CA GLY A 126 11.98 -0.32 6.68
C GLY A 126 10.70 0.50 6.71
N PRO A 127 10.55 1.53 5.84
CA PRO A 127 9.30 2.26 5.69
C PRO A 127 8.14 1.29 5.46
N HIS A 128 7.17 1.28 6.40
CA HIS A 128 6.09 0.30 6.40
C HIS A 128 4.75 0.92 6.75
N GLN A 129 3.68 0.28 6.27
CA GLN A 129 2.25 0.63 6.44
C GLN A 129 1.97 2.13 6.40
N GLY A 130 1.69 2.64 5.20
CA GLY A 130 1.56 4.06 4.98
C GLY A 130 0.21 4.52 4.44
N ALA A 131 0.12 5.82 4.19
CA ALA A 131 -1.00 6.47 3.52
C ALA A 131 -0.52 7.68 2.73
N LEU A 132 -0.99 7.82 1.49
CA LEU A 132 -0.80 9.01 0.67
C LEU A 132 -1.82 10.05 1.09
N ILE A 133 -1.36 11.29 1.24
CA ILE A 133 -2.17 12.48 1.47
C ILE A 133 -1.83 13.42 0.31
N GLU A 134 -2.84 13.85 -0.44
CA GLU A 134 -2.69 14.89 -1.45
C GLU A 134 -3.54 16.10 -1.01
N LEU A 135 -2.91 17.25 -0.90
CA LEU A 135 -3.59 18.51 -0.57
C LEU A 135 -4.30 19.06 -1.81
N GLU A 136 -5.28 19.93 -1.61
CA GLU A 136 -5.95 20.65 -2.72
C GLU A 136 -4.97 21.47 -3.58
N SER A 137 -3.82 21.87 -3.01
CA SER A 137 -2.73 22.53 -3.73
C SER A 137 -1.99 21.61 -4.71
N GLY A 138 -2.24 20.30 -4.67
CA GLY A 138 -1.50 19.27 -5.39
C GLY A 138 -0.23 18.81 -4.68
N GLU A 139 0.07 19.33 -3.49
CA GLU A 139 1.20 18.89 -2.68
C GLU A 139 0.93 17.49 -2.10
N GLY A 140 1.86 16.56 -2.33
CA GLY A 140 1.77 15.18 -1.88
C GLY A 140 2.62 14.92 -0.65
N TRP A 141 2.07 14.12 0.27
CA TRP A 141 2.73 13.66 1.48
C TRP A 141 2.46 12.17 1.71
N PHE A 142 3.43 11.45 2.27
CA PHE A 142 3.28 10.04 2.59
C PHE A 142 3.61 9.78 4.05
N LEU A 143 2.63 9.25 4.79
CA LEU A 143 2.85 8.73 6.12
C LEU A 143 3.39 7.31 6.03
N HIS A 144 4.34 6.96 6.88
CA HIS A 144 4.74 5.56 7.14
C HIS A 144 5.26 5.44 8.57
N PHE A 145 5.43 4.21 9.07
CA PHE A 145 6.16 4.01 10.32
C PHE A 145 7.55 3.41 10.10
N GLN A 146 8.35 3.51 11.16
CA GLN A 146 9.62 2.83 11.39
C GLN A 146 9.52 2.05 12.70
N ASP A 147 10.04 0.83 12.75
CA ASP A 147 10.21 0.09 14.02
C ASP A 147 11.52 0.50 14.71
N ARG A 148 11.40 0.90 15.98
CA ARG A 148 12.49 1.33 16.86
C ARG A 148 12.63 0.41 18.07
N GLY A 149 12.24 -0.87 17.93
CA GLY A 149 12.42 -1.91 18.94
C GLY A 149 11.64 -1.57 20.22
N ALA A 150 12.36 -1.36 21.33
CA ALA A 150 11.73 -1.04 22.62
C ALA A 150 10.90 0.25 22.59
N TYR A 151 11.18 1.18 21.68
CA TYR A 151 10.39 2.41 21.49
C TYR A 151 9.10 2.17 20.68
N GLY A 152 8.90 0.98 20.13
CA GLY A 152 7.77 0.65 19.28
C GLY A 152 7.89 1.26 17.89
N ARG A 153 6.76 1.63 17.28
CA ARG A 153 6.68 2.13 15.91
C ARG A 153 6.50 3.64 15.90
N ILE A 154 7.45 4.35 15.28
CA ILE A 154 7.46 5.81 15.14
C ILE A 154 6.93 6.18 13.77
N THR A 155 6.01 7.14 13.71
CA THR A 155 5.44 7.62 12.44
C THR A 155 6.28 8.74 11.87
N HIS A 156 6.46 8.72 10.55
CA HIS A 156 7.19 9.70 9.75
C HIS A 156 6.27 10.23 8.64
N LEU A 157 6.51 11.48 8.22
CA LEU A 157 5.82 12.13 7.11
C LEU A 157 6.86 12.52 6.06
N GLN A 158 6.66 12.09 4.82
CA GLN A 158 7.61 12.27 3.71
C GLN A 158 6.99 13.10 2.59
N PRO A 159 7.73 14.02 1.95
CA PRO A 159 7.24 14.69 0.76
C PRO A 159 7.06 13.69 -0.39
N VAL A 160 6.11 13.95 -1.29
CA VAL A 160 5.88 13.14 -2.49
C VAL A 160 5.91 14.02 -3.72
N ALA A 161 6.82 13.71 -4.64
CA ALA A 161 6.82 14.24 -6.00
C ALA A 161 6.22 13.21 -6.96
N TRP A 162 5.55 13.67 -8.00
CA TRP A 162 5.05 12.81 -9.09
C TRP A 162 5.86 13.06 -10.35
N ILE A 163 6.48 12.00 -10.89
CA ILE A 163 7.28 12.04 -12.13
C ILE A 163 6.78 10.91 -13.03
N ASP A 164 6.32 11.25 -14.23
CA ASP A 164 5.76 10.28 -15.20
C ASP A 164 4.68 9.36 -14.61
N ASP A 165 3.78 9.97 -13.81
CA ASP A 165 2.70 9.29 -13.08
C ASP A 165 3.20 8.19 -12.11
N TRP A 166 4.42 8.33 -11.59
CA TRP A 166 4.94 7.56 -10.46
C TRP A 166 5.26 8.48 -9.28
N PRO A 167 4.91 8.09 -8.04
CA PRO A 167 5.35 8.82 -6.87
C PRO A 167 6.84 8.54 -6.60
N VAL A 168 7.56 9.58 -6.21
CA VAL A 168 8.89 9.52 -5.61
C VAL A 168 8.74 10.09 -4.22
N ILE A 169 8.96 9.26 -3.19
CA ILE A 169 8.67 9.60 -1.80
C ILE A 169 9.98 9.89 -1.07
N GLY A 170 10.05 10.97 -0.30
CA GLY A 170 11.29 11.43 0.32
C GLY A 170 12.19 12.17 -0.67
N ILE A 171 13.51 12.02 -0.56
CA ILE A 171 14.48 12.64 -1.47
C ILE A 171 15.17 11.55 -2.29
N ASP A 172 15.05 11.62 -3.60
CA ASP A 172 15.80 10.82 -4.56
C ASP A 172 17.13 11.53 -4.88
N ARG A 173 18.23 11.02 -4.32
CA ARG A 173 19.56 11.65 -4.41
C ARG A 173 20.35 11.23 -5.63
N ASP A 174 20.12 10.02 -6.13
CA ASP A 174 20.87 9.43 -7.26
C ASP A 174 20.07 9.42 -8.57
N GLY A 175 18.80 9.84 -8.53
CA GLY A 175 17.96 10.02 -9.71
C GLY A 175 17.39 8.72 -10.25
N ASP A 176 17.36 7.66 -9.44
CA ASP A 176 16.86 6.35 -9.84
C ASP A 176 15.33 6.19 -9.69
N GLY A 177 14.68 7.23 -9.17
CA GLY A 177 13.24 7.29 -8.92
C GLY A 177 12.80 6.62 -7.63
N ARG A 178 13.72 6.31 -6.71
CA ARG A 178 13.47 5.73 -5.38
C ARG A 178 13.98 6.70 -4.32
N GLY A 179 13.08 7.38 -3.63
CA GLY A 179 13.52 8.30 -2.61
C GLY A 179 13.96 7.60 -1.32
N GLU A 180 14.62 8.39 -0.47
CA GLU A 180 15.03 8.04 0.88
C GLU A 180 14.30 8.93 1.89
N PRO A 181 13.88 8.40 3.07
CA PRO A 181 13.22 9.20 4.10
C PRO A 181 14.03 10.42 4.54
N VAL A 182 13.35 11.51 4.85
CA VAL A 182 13.95 12.66 5.52
C VAL A 182 13.59 12.67 7.00
N ALA A 183 14.59 12.99 7.84
CA ALA A 183 14.36 13.38 9.22
C ALA A 183 13.98 14.86 9.21
N VAL A 184 12.78 15.17 9.68
CA VAL A 184 12.32 16.56 9.90
C VAL A 184 13.09 17.18 11.05
#